data_AF-A0A965X9Z7-F1
#
_entry.id   AF-A0A965X9Z7-F1
#
_cell.length_a   1.000
_cell.length_b   1.000
_cell.length_c   1.000
_cell.angle_alpha   90.00
_cell.angle_beta   90.00
_cell.angle_gamma   90.00
#
_symmetry.space_group_name_H-M   'P 1'
#
loop_
_entity.id
_entity.type
_entity.pdbx_description
1 polymer ?
#
loop_
_entity_poly.entity_id
_entity_poly.type
_entity_poly.pdbx_seq_one_letter_code
_entity_poly.pdbx_strand_id
1 'polypeptide(L)'
;MKLRSYLLMSLVAFASLLTAQTEDNKFSVGLSGGLNEYNGDLGNGLFKFKPINPLGALSLSTYVSPSFNLGIQGSFGKFGYKGSYLNPLMDATQDIEFGGNKYDGFMFLEYKLNNGYILSKNSKFAPFLTAGIGLAGYLENNNDGKIQPFPVDLITPVGAGLKYQFTDNLALQYKYQYSFTNHDEHDLTRMVDNNDGFGEHLLGIVISLGGKAKDSDGDGVPDKKDMCPNTPAGIQVDASGCPLDRDGDGIADYQDECPDVAGLKALNGCPDSDGDGVTDSKDMCPDTPAGVKVDAKGCPIDRDGDGVADYLDKCPDVVGVPLFNGCPDTDGDGVPDYKDKCPT
;
A
#
# COMPACT_ATOMS: atom_id res chain seq x y z
N MET A 1 15.37 -23.52 37.84
CA MET A 1 16.25 -22.92 36.80
C MET A 1 16.19 -23.60 35.43
N LYS A 2 15.31 -24.59 35.18
CA LYS A 2 15.25 -25.31 33.88
C LYS A 2 14.04 -24.98 32.99
N LEU A 3 13.03 -24.25 33.48
CA LEU A 3 11.81 -23.93 32.70
C LEU A 3 11.99 -22.73 31.75
N ARG A 4 12.94 -21.83 32.02
CA ARG A 4 13.23 -20.65 31.20
C ARG A 4 13.90 -20.98 29.85
N SER A 5 14.63 -22.10 29.76
CA SER A 5 15.32 -22.49 28.52
C SER A 5 14.43 -23.17 27.48
N TYR A 6 13.35 -23.83 27.89
CA TYR A 6 12.43 -24.50 26.95
C TYR A 6 11.50 -23.52 26.24
N LEU A 7 11.11 -22.42 26.91
CA LEU A 7 10.29 -21.36 26.28
C LEU A 7 11.08 -20.64 25.17
N LEU A 8 12.36 -20.34 25.42
CA LEU A 8 13.29 -19.75 24.45
C LEU A 8 13.62 -20.71 23.30
N MET A 9 13.77 -22.02 23.54
CA MET A 9 13.97 -22.99 22.44
C MET A 9 12.70 -23.21 21.61
N SER A 10 11.51 -23.11 22.20
CA SER A 10 10.24 -23.21 21.44
C SER A 10 10.01 -21.98 20.53
N LEU A 11 10.44 -20.79 20.96
CA LEU A 11 10.40 -19.57 20.13
C LEU A 11 11.40 -19.63 18.98
N VAL A 12 12.56 -20.28 19.17
CA VAL A 12 13.61 -20.40 18.13
C VAL A 12 13.28 -21.52 17.13
N ALA A 13 12.55 -22.57 17.53
CA ALA A 13 12.13 -23.63 16.63
C ALA A 13 11.02 -23.22 15.65
N PHE A 14 10.30 -22.13 15.91
CA PHE A 14 9.32 -21.55 14.97
C PHE A 14 9.95 -20.62 13.92
N ALA A 15 11.23 -20.26 14.08
CA ALA A 15 11.93 -19.35 13.17
C ALA A 15 12.49 -20.02 11.91
N SER A 16 12.54 -21.36 11.85
CA SER A 16 13.18 -22.12 10.76
C SER A 16 12.23 -22.70 9.71
N LEU A 17 10.94 -22.36 9.74
CA LEU A 17 9.94 -22.71 8.70
C LEU A 17 9.44 -21.51 7.89
N LEU A 18 10.12 -20.36 7.97
CA LEU A 18 9.71 -19.13 7.28
C LEU A 18 10.30 -19.05 5.85
N THR A 19 9.96 -20.01 4.99
CA THR A 19 10.11 -19.83 3.54
C THR A 19 8.78 -19.46 2.92
N ALA A 20 8.81 -18.27 2.30
CA ALA A 20 7.84 -17.65 1.39
C ALA A 20 6.57 -16.99 2.00
N GLN A 21 6.04 -16.02 1.24
CA GLN A 21 4.61 -15.63 1.11
C GLN A 21 4.08 -14.41 1.88
N THR A 22 4.23 -13.22 1.32
CA THR A 22 3.63 -11.96 1.82
C THR A 22 2.17 -11.80 1.30
N GLU A 23 1.49 -10.66 1.35
CA GLU A 23 1.70 -9.77 0.20
C GLU A 23 2.67 -8.63 0.47
N ASP A 24 2.64 -7.94 1.63
CA ASP A 24 3.79 -7.11 2.06
C ASP A 24 4.08 -7.19 3.57
N ASN A 25 3.07 -6.99 4.42
CA ASN A 25 3.24 -6.97 5.89
C ASN A 25 2.54 -8.16 6.58
N LYS A 26 3.27 -9.24 6.84
CA LYS A 26 2.67 -10.52 7.27
C LYS A 26 2.33 -10.61 8.75
N PHE A 27 3.15 -10.01 9.61
CA PHE A 27 3.00 -10.12 11.05
C PHE A 27 2.69 -8.74 11.61
N SER A 28 1.97 -8.68 12.71
CA SER A 28 1.80 -7.43 13.45
C SER A 28 1.90 -7.68 14.93
N VAL A 29 2.61 -6.80 15.61
CA VAL A 29 2.74 -6.76 17.07
C VAL A 29 1.90 -5.61 17.58
N GLY A 30 0.95 -5.89 18.46
CA GLY A 30 0.13 -4.89 19.12
C GLY A 30 0.50 -4.76 20.59
N LEU A 31 0.83 -3.57 21.05
CA LEU A 31 1.06 -3.25 22.45
C LEU A 31 -0.08 -2.34 22.94
N SER A 32 -0.84 -2.79 23.93
CA SER A 32 -2.01 -2.08 24.46
C SER A 32 -1.95 -1.89 25.96
N GLY A 33 -2.47 -0.76 26.43
CA GLY A 33 -2.80 -0.50 27.82
C GLY A 33 -4.30 -0.29 27.96
N GLY A 34 -4.86 -0.59 29.12
CA GLY A 34 -6.31 -0.62 29.25
C GLY A 34 -6.86 -0.65 30.65
N LEU A 35 -8.17 -0.79 30.70
CA LEU A 35 -8.97 -0.92 31.91
C LEU A 35 -9.82 -2.19 31.83
N ASN A 36 -9.94 -2.88 32.95
CA ASN A 36 -10.77 -4.06 33.12
C ASN A 36 -12.01 -3.76 33.97
N GLU A 37 -13.16 -4.24 33.55
CA GLU A 37 -14.46 -4.02 34.19
C GLU A 37 -15.14 -5.36 34.41
N TYR A 38 -15.74 -5.52 35.58
CA TYR A 38 -16.41 -6.74 35.98
C TYR A 38 -17.91 -6.68 35.68
N ASN A 39 -18.48 -7.81 35.27
CA ASN A 39 -19.92 -8.03 35.17
C ASN A 39 -20.26 -9.44 35.62
N GLY A 40 -21.00 -9.57 36.71
CA GLY A 40 -21.43 -10.86 37.23
C GLY A 40 -22.44 -10.71 38.35
N ASP A 41 -22.53 -11.74 39.19
CA ASP A 41 -23.44 -11.85 40.34
C ASP A 41 -23.36 -10.68 41.33
N LEU A 42 -22.16 -10.20 41.62
CA LEU A 42 -21.91 -9.06 42.50
C LEU A 42 -22.33 -7.72 41.88
N GLY A 43 -22.58 -7.72 40.56
CA GLY A 43 -23.19 -6.61 39.84
C GLY A 43 -22.49 -6.27 38.53
N ASN A 44 -22.99 -5.22 37.87
CA ASN A 44 -22.50 -4.76 36.58
C ASN A 44 -21.65 -3.50 36.72
N GLY A 45 -20.36 -3.62 36.40
CA GLY A 45 -19.35 -2.55 36.35
C GLY A 45 -19.07 -1.99 34.96
N LEU A 46 -19.70 -2.51 33.90
CA LEU A 46 -19.40 -2.15 32.51
C LEU A 46 -19.69 -0.68 32.22
N PHE A 47 -18.75 -0.02 31.56
CA PHE A 47 -18.74 1.38 31.17
C PHE A 47 -18.92 2.37 32.34
N LYS A 48 -18.68 1.92 33.58
CA LYS A 48 -18.72 2.78 34.78
C LYS A 48 -17.34 3.36 35.10
N PHE A 49 -16.26 2.78 34.56
CA PHE A 49 -14.87 3.21 34.75
C PHE A 49 -14.43 3.32 36.22
N LYS A 50 -15.11 2.61 37.12
CA LYS A 50 -14.84 2.54 38.56
C LYS A 50 -15.15 1.13 39.08
N PRO A 51 -14.26 0.50 39.89
CA PRO A 51 -12.89 0.95 40.18
C PRO A 51 -12.00 0.93 38.93
N ILE A 52 -10.90 1.69 38.95
CA ILE A 52 -9.93 1.71 37.84
C ILE A 52 -9.03 0.49 38.00
N ASN A 53 -9.25 -0.54 37.17
CA ASN A 53 -8.43 -1.74 37.16
C ASN A 53 -7.51 -1.73 35.92
N PRO A 54 -6.26 -1.26 36.01
CA PRO A 54 -5.38 -1.15 34.85
C PRO A 54 -4.89 -2.51 34.39
N LEU A 55 -4.71 -2.65 33.08
CA LEU A 55 -4.14 -3.85 32.44
C LEU A 55 -3.20 -3.47 31.29
N GLY A 56 -2.28 -4.37 30.96
CA GLY A 56 -1.46 -4.30 29.76
C GLY A 56 -1.66 -5.57 28.92
N ALA A 57 -1.64 -5.43 27.60
CA ALA A 57 -1.80 -6.54 26.68
C ALA A 57 -0.78 -6.49 25.54
N LEU A 58 -0.31 -7.67 25.14
CA LEU A 58 0.50 -7.88 23.96
C LEU A 58 -0.26 -8.80 23.00
N SER A 59 -0.29 -8.44 21.72
CA SER A 59 -0.86 -9.26 20.67
C SER A 59 0.14 -9.49 19.56
N LEU A 60 0.09 -10.69 18.97
CA LEU A 60 0.77 -11.05 17.75
C LEU A 60 -0.28 -11.58 16.79
N SER A 61 -0.39 -10.99 15.62
CA SER A 61 -1.31 -11.47 14.59
C SER A 61 -0.64 -11.59 13.23
N THR A 62 -1.21 -12.44 12.39
CA THR A 62 -0.77 -12.68 11.03
C THR A 62 -1.92 -12.43 10.05
N TYR A 63 -1.57 -11.91 8.88
CA TYR A 63 -2.51 -11.73 7.78
C TYR A 63 -2.88 -13.09 7.19
N VAL A 64 -4.19 -13.38 7.09
CA VAL A 64 -4.70 -14.61 6.48
C VAL A 64 -5.33 -14.33 5.13
N SER A 65 -6.15 -13.28 5.05
CA SER A 65 -6.87 -12.90 3.83
C SER A 65 -7.28 -11.42 3.87
N PRO A 66 -7.86 -10.85 2.79
CA PRO A 66 -8.35 -9.47 2.81
C PRO A 66 -9.33 -9.19 3.94
N SER A 67 -10.10 -10.19 4.37
CA SER A 67 -11.11 -10.05 5.43
C SER A 67 -10.64 -10.54 6.79
N PHE A 68 -9.60 -11.36 6.88
CA PHE A 68 -9.25 -12.05 8.13
C PHE A 68 -7.79 -11.90 8.52
N ASN A 69 -7.56 -11.68 9.81
CA ASN A 69 -6.29 -11.93 10.48
C ASN A 69 -6.49 -12.99 11.57
N LEU A 70 -5.46 -13.78 11.83
CA LEU A 70 -5.43 -14.73 12.95
C LEU A 70 -4.36 -14.26 13.93
N GLY A 71 -4.64 -14.29 15.23
CA GLY A 71 -3.68 -13.84 16.22
C GLY A 71 -3.80 -14.50 17.57
N ILE A 72 -2.85 -14.17 18.42
CA ILE A 72 -2.80 -14.49 19.84
C ILE A 72 -2.69 -13.20 20.63
N GLN A 73 -3.36 -13.12 21.77
CA GLN A 73 -3.23 -12.03 22.72
C GLN A 73 -3.02 -12.59 24.11
N GLY A 74 -2.08 -11.99 24.84
CA GLY A 74 -1.91 -12.18 26.27
C GLY A 74 -2.13 -10.86 26.99
N SER A 75 -2.83 -10.91 28.12
CA SER A 75 -3.11 -9.76 28.98
C SER A 75 -2.70 -10.05 30.42
N PHE A 76 -2.27 -9.00 31.13
CA PHE A 76 -2.02 -9.04 32.57
C PHE A 76 -2.44 -7.71 33.18
N GLY A 77 -3.20 -7.75 34.26
CA GLY A 77 -3.66 -6.54 34.92
C GLY A 77 -4.39 -6.80 36.22
N LYS A 78 -5.00 -5.74 36.75
CA LYS A 78 -5.91 -5.83 37.88
C LYS A 78 -7.32 -6.18 37.42
N PHE A 79 -8.07 -6.81 38.30
CA PHE A 79 -9.52 -6.94 38.19
C PHE A 79 -10.13 -6.66 39.55
N GLY A 80 -11.42 -6.34 39.57
CA GLY A 80 -12.15 -6.09 40.80
C GLY A 80 -13.42 -5.32 40.56
N TYR A 81 -14.25 -5.28 41.59
CA TYR A 81 -15.52 -4.59 41.59
C TYR A 81 -15.73 -3.90 42.92
N LYS A 82 -16.44 -2.76 42.89
CA LYS A 82 -16.93 -2.07 44.06
C LYS A 82 -18.39 -1.71 43.85
N GLY A 83 -19.25 -2.23 44.70
CA GLY A 83 -20.69 -1.99 44.63
C GLY A 83 -21.32 -2.08 46.01
N SER A 84 -22.63 -2.03 46.04
CA SER A 84 -23.40 -2.19 47.27
C SER A 84 -24.61 -3.08 46.96
N TYR A 85 -24.89 -4.05 47.83
CA TYR A 85 -26.09 -4.87 47.73
C TYR A 85 -26.98 -4.66 48.97
N LEU A 86 -28.29 -4.73 48.79
CA LEU A 86 -29.23 -4.70 49.91
C LEU A 86 -29.25 -6.08 50.54
N ASN A 87 -28.88 -6.19 51.82
CA ASN A 87 -28.99 -7.43 52.55
C ASN A 87 -30.43 -7.60 53.08
N PRO A 88 -31.26 -8.49 52.50
CA PRO A 88 -32.67 -8.61 52.87
C PRO A 88 -32.88 -9.17 54.27
N LEU A 89 -31.85 -9.76 54.89
CA LEU A 89 -31.90 -10.28 56.26
C LEU A 89 -31.58 -9.20 57.31
N MET A 90 -30.94 -8.09 56.92
CA MET A 90 -30.49 -7.04 57.83
C MET A 90 -31.14 -5.68 57.58
N ASP A 91 -31.95 -5.54 56.52
CA ASP A 91 -32.53 -4.26 56.05
C ASP A 91 -31.48 -3.14 55.96
N ALA A 92 -30.28 -3.52 55.54
CA ALA A 92 -29.12 -2.65 55.48
C ALA A 92 -28.34 -2.87 54.18
N THR A 93 -27.90 -1.77 53.58
CA THR A 93 -26.99 -1.80 52.44
C THR A 93 -25.60 -2.20 52.92
N GLN A 94 -25.03 -3.26 52.31
CA GLN A 94 -23.64 -3.64 52.53
C GLN A 94 -22.80 -3.32 51.30
N ASP A 95 -21.65 -2.70 51.55
CA ASP A 95 -20.65 -2.47 50.51
C ASP A 95 -19.86 -3.76 50.26
N ILE A 96 -19.69 -4.08 48.99
CA ILE A 96 -18.90 -5.21 48.51
C ILE A 96 -17.74 -4.67 47.69
N GLU A 97 -16.55 -5.17 48.00
CA GLU A 97 -15.33 -4.83 47.29
C GLU A 97 -14.45 -6.07 47.20
N PHE A 98 -14.09 -6.45 45.98
CA PHE A 98 -13.11 -7.49 45.72
C PHE A 98 -12.12 -7.04 44.66
N GLY A 99 -10.93 -7.64 44.67
CA GLY A 99 -9.95 -7.36 43.64
C GLY A 99 -8.73 -8.27 43.69
N GLY A 100 -8.06 -8.35 42.56
CA GLY A 100 -6.90 -9.21 42.38
C GLY A 100 -6.16 -8.92 41.09
N ASN A 101 -5.32 -9.86 40.68
CA ASN A 101 -4.65 -9.83 39.39
C ASN A 101 -5.29 -10.87 38.47
N LYS A 102 -5.53 -10.47 37.22
CA LYS A 102 -6.01 -11.32 36.13
C LYS A 102 -4.90 -11.46 35.11
N TYR A 103 -4.72 -12.67 34.61
CA TYR A 103 -3.94 -12.93 33.41
C TYR A 103 -4.76 -13.79 32.46
N ASP A 104 -4.70 -13.47 31.18
CA ASP A 104 -5.36 -14.27 30.15
C ASP A 104 -4.50 -14.39 28.91
N GLY A 105 -4.77 -15.46 28.16
CA GLY A 105 -4.10 -15.77 26.92
C GLY A 105 -5.06 -16.48 25.98
N PHE A 106 -5.29 -15.93 24.80
CA PHE A 106 -6.27 -16.46 23.86
C PHE A 106 -5.83 -16.31 22.41
N MET A 107 -6.34 -17.19 21.56
CA MET A 107 -6.28 -17.05 20.12
C MET A 107 -7.52 -16.31 19.64
N PHE A 108 -7.39 -15.45 18.64
CA PHE A 108 -8.50 -14.70 18.08
C PHE A 108 -8.46 -14.67 16.56
N LEU A 109 -9.64 -14.71 15.96
CA LEU A 109 -9.87 -14.34 14.57
C LEU A 109 -10.34 -12.88 14.54
N GLU A 110 -9.69 -12.05 13.73
CA GLU A 110 -10.07 -10.66 13.49
C GLU A 110 -10.71 -10.54 12.10
N TYR A 111 -11.97 -10.11 12.05
CA TYR A 111 -12.66 -9.75 10.82
C TYR A 111 -12.48 -8.26 10.54
N LYS A 112 -11.82 -7.94 9.43
CA LYS A 112 -11.54 -6.58 8.97
C LYS A 112 -12.64 -6.07 8.07
N LEU A 113 -13.08 -4.83 8.31
CA LEU A 113 -14.05 -4.17 7.44
C LEU A 113 -13.38 -3.44 6.26
N ASN A 114 -12.07 -3.12 6.33
CA ASN A 114 -11.28 -2.61 5.20
C ASN A 114 -10.80 -3.73 4.27
N ASN A 115 -11.74 -4.57 3.82
CA ASN A 115 -11.46 -5.77 3.04
C ASN A 115 -11.57 -5.57 1.50
N GLY A 116 -11.90 -4.35 1.05
CA GLY A 116 -12.14 -4.02 -0.36
C GLY A 116 -13.58 -4.22 -0.81
N TYR A 117 -14.41 -4.94 -0.05
CA TYR A 117 -15.84 -5.13 -0.33
C TYR A 117 -16.71 -4.16 0.49
N ILE A 118 -16.36 -3.96 1.77
CA ILE A 118 -17.11 -3.07 2.69
C ILE A 118 -16.48 -1.68 2.72
N LEU A 119 -15.18 -1.61 3.01
CA LEU A 119 -14.38 -0.39 2.93
C LEU A 119 -13.15 -0.65 2.05
N SER A 120 -12.63 0.41 1.43
CA SER A 120 -11.38 0.36 0.66
C SER A 120 -10.25 -0.26 1.48
N LYS A 121 -9.43 -1.11 0.86
CA LYS A 121 -8.26 -1.75 1.49
C LYS A 121 -7.29 -0.72 2.08
N ASN A 122 -7.23 0.46 1.47
CA ASN A 122 -6.34 1.56 1.85
C ASN A 122 -7.01 2.57 2.81
N SER A 123 -8.16 2.23 3.39
CA SER A 123 -8.85 3.11 4.33
C SER A 123 -7.99 3.34 5.58
N LYS A 124 -7.78 4.62 5.94
CA LYS A 124 -7.11 4.99 7.19
C LYS A 124 -7.91 4.57 8.42
N PHE A 125 -9.23 4.60 8.31
CA PHE A 125 -10.14 4.10 9.35
C PHE A 125 -10.50 2.66 9.02
N ALA A 126 -10.07 1.73 9.87
CA ALA A 126 -10.27 0.30 9.71
C ALA A 126 -11.00 -0.28 10.93
N PRO A 127 -12.34 -0.27 10.94
CA PRO A 127 -13.13 -0.99 11.93
C PRO A 127 -12.88 -2.49 11.81
N PHE A 128 -12.98 -3.19 12.93
CA PHE A 128 -12.82 -4.64 12.98
C PHE A 128 -13.66 -5.27 14.09
N LEU A 129 -13.91 -6.57 13.93
CA LEU A 129 -14.51 -7.43 14.95
C LEU A 129 -13.52 -8.55 15.31
N THR A 130 -13.56 -9.03 16.54
CA THR A 130 -12.75 -10.16 17.00
C THR A 130 -13.63 -11.20 17.68
N ALA A 131 -13.32 -12.47 17.46
CA ALA A 131 -13.85 -13.58 18.25
C ALA A 131 -12.71 -14.57 18.53
N GLY A 132 -12.66 -15.13 19.72
CA GLY A 132 -11.55 -15.96 20.14
C GLY A 132 -11.91 -17.02 21.16
N ILE A 133 -10.90 -17.78 21.53
CA ILE A 133 -10.96 -18.82 22.57
C ILE A 133 -9.63 -18.85 23.30
N GLY A 134 -9.66 -18.98 24.61
CA GLY A 134 -8.45 -19.05 25.40
C GLY A 134 -8.68 -19.34 26.86
N LEU A 135 -7.69 -18.97 27.66
CA LEU A 135 -7.65 -19.29 29.07
C LEU A 135 -7.44 -18.03 29.91
N ALA A 136 -8.11 -17.94 31.05
CA ALA A 136 -7.91 -16.89 32.04
C ALA A 136 -7.59 -17.50 33.42
N GLY A 137 -6.76 -16.81 34.20
CA GLY A 137 -6.48 -17.15 35.58
C GLY A 137 -6.53 -15.92 36.47
N TYR A 138 -6.92 -16.15 37.72
CA TYR A 138 -7.16 -15.11 38.71
C TYR A 138 -6.35 -15.37 39.97
N LEU A 139 -5.73 -14.31 40.49
CA LEU A 139 -5.01 -14.31 41.75
C LEU A 139 -5.67 -13.29 42.67
N GLU A 140 -6.40 -13.77 43.66
CA GLU A 140 -7.03 -12.92 44.66
C GLU A 140 -6.08 -12.68 45.84
N ASN A 141 -6.12 -11.46 46.38
CA ASN A 141 -5.39 -11.09 47.56
C ASN A 141 -6.26 -11.36 48.80
N ASN A 142 -6.05 -12.49 49.47
CA ASN A 142 -6.67 -12.70 50.77
C ASN A 142 -6.12 -11.72 51.82
N ASN A 143 -6.94 -11.41 52.83
CA ASN A 143 -6.58 -10.57 53.98
C ASN A 143 -5.35 -11.08 54.77
N ASP A 144 -4.94 -12.33 54.57
CA ASP A 144 -3.77 -12.96 55.20
C ASP A 144 -2.48 -12.90 54.34
N GLY A 145 -2.51 -12.26 53.17
CA GLY A 145 -1.36 -12.17 52.25
C GLY A 145 -1.01 -13.49 51.52
N LYS A 146 -1.85 -14.52 51.64
CA LYS A 146 -1.71 -15.78 50.90
C LYS A 146 -2.41 -15.70 49.54
N ILE A 147 -1.66 -15.91 48.45
CA ILE A 147 -2.19 -16.03 47.09
C ILE A 147 -2.90 -17.38 46.96
N GLN A 148 -4.21 -17.37 46.70
CA GLN A 148 -4.93 -18.59 46.30
C GLN A 148 -5.07 -18.59 44.77
N PRO A 149 -4.40 -19.50 44.05
CA PRO A 149 -4.62 -19.65 42.61
C PRO A 149 -5.98 -20.28 42.38
N PHE A 150 -6.85 -19.58 41.65
CA PHE A 150 -8.09 -20.17 41.15
C PHE A 150 -7.84 -21.12 39.97
N PRO A 151 -8.76 -22.07 39.70
CA PRO A 151 -8.75 -22.85 38.47
C PRO A 151 -8.66 -21.96 37.23
N VAL A 152 -8.06 -22.50 36.16
CA VAL A 152 -7.98 -21.79 34.87
C VAL A 152 -9.34 -21.87 34.18
N ASP A 153 -9.87 -20.73 33.76
CA ASP A 153 -11.13 -20.63 33.03
C ASP A 153 -10.94 -20.74 31.53
N LEU A 154 -11.86 -21.43 30.87
CA LEU A 154 -12.04 -21.32 29.43
C LEU A 154 -12.81 -20.04 29.15
N ILE A 155 -12.21 -19.14 28.39
CA ILE A 155 -12.82 -17.88 27.99
C ILE A 155 -13.15 -17.85 26.50
N THR A 156 -14.26 -17.19 26.17
CA THR A 156 -14.65 -16.86 24.80
C THR A 156 -14.69 -15.34 24.64
N PRO A 157 -13.56 -14.70 24.30
CA PRO A 157 -13.52 -13.27 24.05
C PRO A 157 -14.19 -12.91 22.72
N VAL A 158 -15.10 -11.95 22.78
CA VAL A 158 -15.65 -11.25 21.60
C VAL A 158 -15.33 -9.77 21.71
N GLY A 159 -15.04 -9.12 20.60
CA GLY A 159 -14.64 -7.72 20.64
C GLY A 159 -14.94 -6.97 19.35
N ALA A 160 -14.95 -5.66 19.48
CA ALA A 160 -15.07 -4.73 18.38
C ALA A 160 -14.11 -3.58 18.60
N GLY A 161 -13.60 -3.02 17.52
CA GLY A 161 -12.66 -1.93 17.63
C GLY A 161 -12.45 -1.17 16.34
N LEU A 162 -11.57 -0.18 16.43
CA LEU A 162 -11.18 0.69 15.34
C LEU A 162 -9.65 0.81 15.32
N LYS A 163 -9.08 0.66 14.13
CA LYS A 163 -7.69 1.03 13.84
C LYS A 163 -7.66 2.33 13.03
N TYR A 164 -6.76 3.23 13.39
CA TYR A 164 -6.39 4.40 12.59
C TYR A 164 -4.96 4.21 12.07
N GLN A 165 -4.82 4.05 10.75
CA GLN A 165 -3.54 3.85 10.08
C GLN A 165 -2.82 5.19 9.90
N PHE A 166 -1.67 5.36 10.55
CA PHE A 166 -0.78 6.50 10.30
C PHE A 166 0.10 6.27 9.07
N THR A 167 0.59 5.03 8.93
CA THR A 167 1.39 4.53 7.81
C THR A 167 0.96 3.10 7.49
N ASP A 168 1.51 2.50 6.43
CA ASP A 168 1.25 1.10 6.07
C ASP A 168 1.74 0.09 7.14
N ASN A 169 2.57 0.55 8.09
CA ASN A 169 3.19 -0.26 9.12
C ASN A 169 2.81 0.15 10.55
N LEU A 170 2.10 1.27 10.76
CA LEU A 170 1.81 1.81 12.09
C LEU A 170 0.35 2.26 12.22
N ALA A 171 -0.33 1.69 13.23
CA ALA A 171 -1.72 2.02 13.56
C ALA A 171 -1.90 2.37 15.03
N LEU A 172 -2.81 3.28 15.34
CA LEU A 172 -3.44 3.37 16.66
C LEU A 172 -4.67 2.45 16.68
N GLN A 173 -4.86 1.67 17.74
CA GLN A 173 -5.98 0.76 17.91
C GLN A 173 -6.71 1.06 19.22
N TYR A 174 -8.03 1.14 19.13
CA TYR A 174 -8.91 0.98 20.28
C TYR A 174 -9.75 -0.30 20.09
N LYS A 175 -9.84 -1.14 21.12
CA LYS A 175 -10.64 -2.37 21.14
C LYS A 175 -11.41 -2.43 22.45
N TYR A 176 -12.72 -2.64 22.36
CA TYR A 176 -13.51 -3.14 23.47
C TYR A 176 -13.68 -4.65 23.33
N GLN A 177 -13.37 -5.39 24.39
CA GLN A 177 -13.43 -6.85 24.41
C GLN A 177 -14.23 -7.32 25.61
N TYR A 178 -15.23 -8.17 25.38
CA TYR A 178 -15.98 -8.83 26.44
C TYR A 178 -15.66 -10.33 26.42
N SER A 179 -15.21 -10.85 27.56
CA SER A 179 -14.85 -12.27 27.72
C SER A 179 -15.91 -12.97 28.54
N PHE A 180 -16.60 -13.93 27.90
CA PHE A 180 -17.47 -14.88 28.60
C PHE A 180 -16.62 -15.97 29.25
N THR A 181 -16.85 -16.27 30.52
CA THR A 181 -16.18 -17.38 31.24
C THR A 181 -17.11 -18.60 31.35
N ASN A 182 -16.53 -19.77 31.58
CA ASN A 182 -17.25 -21.04 31.71
C ASN A 182 -17.53 -21.46 33.17
N HIS A 183 -16.98 -20.76 34.17
CA HIS A 183 -17.22 -21.03 35.58
C HIS A 183 -17.93 -19.86 36.28
N ASP A 184 -18.71 -20.23 37.30
CA ASP A 184 -19.61 -19.42 38.12
C ASP A 184 -19.13 -19.33 39.59
N GLU A 185 -17.84 -19.63 39.85
CA GLU A 185 -17.33 -19.91 41.22
C GLU A 185 -16.33 -18.86 41.77
N HIS A 186 -16.34 -17.62 41.29
CA HIS A 186 -15.30 -16.63 41.65
C HIS A 186 -15.73 -15.46 42.54
N ASP A 187 -16.95 -15.50 43.09
CA ASP A 187 -17.45 -14.49 44.03
C ASP A 187 -17.75 -15.05 45.45
N LEU A 188 -17.55 -16.36 45.67
CA LEU A 188 -17.91 -17.09 46.89
C LEU A 188 -19.42 -17.04 47.26
N THR A 189 -20.33 -16.60 46.37
CA THR A 189 -21.78 -16.60 46.62
C THR A 189 -22.60 -17.22 45.48
N ARG A 190 -23.18 -18.40 45.74
CA ARG A 190 -24.23 -19.01 44.89
C ARG A 190 -25.55 -18.23 45.01
N MET A 191 -25.63 -17.05 44.41
CA MET A 191 -26.89 -16.35 44.25
C MET A 191 -27.18 -16.07 42.77
N VAL A 192 -27.78 -17.08 42.13
CA VAL A 192 -28.57 -17.01 40.87
C VAL A 192 -27.74 -17.04 39.56
N ASP A 193 -27.85 -18.16 38.85
CA ASP A 193 -27.34 -18.50 37.51
C ASP A 193 -26.98 -17.33 36.57
N ASN A 194 -25.77 -16.76 36.67
CA ASN A 194 -25.18 -15.94 35.62
C ASN A 194 -23.65 -16.02 35.66
N ASN A 195 -23.05 -16.72 34.69
CA ASN A 195 -21.61 -16.76 34.54
C ASN A 195 -20.99 -15.35 34.57
N ASP A 196 -19.91 -15.20 35.32
CA ASP A 196 -19.09 -13.98 35.34
C ASP A 196 -18.56 -13.61 33.94
N GLY A 197 -18.30 -12.33 33.73
CA GLY A 197 -17.66 -11.84 32.53
C GLY A 197 -16.88 -10.56 32.76
N PHE A 198 -15.89 -10.35 31.89
CA PHE A 198 -14.97 -9.23 32.00
C PHE A 198 -14.95 -8.40 30.72
N GLY A 199 -15.17 -7.10 30.86
CA GLY A 199 -15.06 -6.11 29.81
C GLY A 199 -13.71 -5.40 29.86
N GLU A 200 -13.01 -5.33 28.73
CA GLU A 200 -11.68 -4.72 28.62
C GLU A 200 -11.69 -3.61 27.58
N HIS A 201 -11.27 -2.43 28.01
CA HIS A 201 -10.99 -1.29 27.14
C HIS A 201 -9.49 -1.26 26.84
N LEU A 202 -9.10 -1.54 25.60
CA LEU A 202 -7.70 -1.59 25.18
C LEU A 202 -7.41 -0.46 24.20
N LEU A 203 -6.46 0.41 24.55
CA LEU A 203 -5.90 1.42 23.65
C LEU A 203 -4.43 1.09 23.44
N GLY A 204 -4.00 0.99 22.19
CA GLY A 204 -2.67 0.51 21.87
C GLY A 204 -2.17 0.89 20.49
N ILE A 205 -0.90 0.59 20.26
CA ILE A 205 -0.25 0.75 18.96
C ILE A 205 -0.09 -0.64 18.33
N VAL A 206 -0.39 -0.74 17.04
CA VAL A 206 -0.15 -1.93 16.25
C VAL A 206 0.93 -1.62 15.22
N ILE A 207 2.01 -2.40 15.24
CA ILE A 207 3.13 -2.29 14.32
C ILE A 207 3.08 -3.52 13.41
N SER A 208 2.92 -3.30 12.10
CA SER A 208 2.96 -4.37 11.11
C SER A 208 4.39 -4.57 10.63
N LEU A 209 4.93 -5.76 10.90
CA LEU A 209 6.26 -6.24 10.55
C LEU A 209 6.18 -7.07 9.26
N GLY A 210 6.74 -6.56 8.18
CA GLY A 210 6.94 -7.30 6.93
C GLY A 210 7.57 -6.44 5.82
N GLY A 211 7.86 -7.09 4.69
CA GLY A 211 8.88 -6.73 3.70
C GLY A 211 8.51 -5.58 2.77
N LYS A 212 9.48 -5.22 1.90
CA LYS A 212 9.31 -4.21 0.85
C LYS A 212 8.02 -4.47 0.08
N ALA A 213 7.29 -3.39 -0.19
CA ALA A 213 6.09 -3.45 -1.01
C ALA A 213 6.39 -4.17 -2.34
N LYS A 214 5.50 -5.06 -2.78
CA LYS A 214 5.62 -5.81 -4.02
C LYS A 214 5.82 -4.84 -5.18
N ASP A 215 6.87 -5.08 -5.93
CA ASP A 215 7.35 -4.31 -7.06
C ASP A 215 7.73 -5.37 -8.10
N SER A 216 6.83 -5.59 -9.06
CA SER A 216 6.83 -6.76 -9.94
C SER A 216 7.82 -6.63 -11.10
N ASP A 217 8.02 -5.42 -11.60
CA ASP A 217 8.97 -5.13 -12.67
C ASP A 217 10.30 -4.54 -12.15
N GLY A 218 10.36 -4.17 -10.88
CA GLY A 218 11.59 -3.80 -10.20
C GLY A 218 12.07 -2.40 -10.56
N ASP A 219 11.16 -1.52 -10.97
CA ASP A 219 11.46 -0.13 -11.33
C ASP A 219 11.63 0.79 -10.11
N GLY A 220 11.34 0.26 -8.91
CA GLY A 220 11.44 0.96 -7.63
C GLY A 220 10.13 1.59 -7.15
N VAL A 221 9.06 1.49 -7.93
CA VAL A 221 7.71 1.93 -7.60
C VAL A 221 6.85 0.71 -7.28
N PRO A 222 6.27 0.61 -6.07
CA PRO A 222 5.44 -0.54 -5.73
C PRO A 222 4.24 -0.70 -6.65
N ASP A 223 3.83 -1.94 -6.96
CA ASP A 223 2.69 -2.30 -7.83
C ASP A 223 1.40 -1.50 -7.54
N LYS A 224 1.20 -1.09 -6.29
CA LYS A 224 0.01 -0.33 -5.83
C LYS A 224 0.02 1.15 -6.25
N LYS A 225 1.19 1.66 -6.61
CA LYS A 225 1.47 3.06 -7.01
C LYS A 225 1.96 3.16 -8.44
N ASP A 226 2.40 2.05 -9.01
CA ASP A 226 2.86 1.94 -10.38
C ASP A 226 1.68 2.03 -11.37
N MET A 227 1.75 3.02 -12.26
CA MET A 227 0.80 3.31 -13.34
C MET A 227 1.24 2.70 -14.67
N CYS A 228 2.51 2.29 -14.79
CA CYS A 228 3.14 1.76 -15.99
C CYS A 228 3.73 0.38 -15.70
N PRO A 229 2.87 -0.64 -15.47
CA PRO A 229 3.34 -1.96 -15.14
C PRO A 229 4.16 -2.55 -16.29
N ASN A 230 5.21 -3.27 -15.94
CA ASN A 230 6.18 -3.88 -16.84
C ASN A 230 7.19 -2.88 -17.43
N THR A 231 7.55 -1.84 -16.70
CA THR A 231 8.69 -1.00 -17.07
C THR A 231 9.96 -1.86 -17.18
N PRO A 232 10.74 -1.76 -18.27
CA PRO A 232 11.96 -2.55 -18.40
C PRO A 232 12.96 -2.24 -17.27
N ALA A 233 13.59 -3.29 -16.74
CA ALA A 233 14.54 -3.15 -15.65
C ALA A 233 15.72 -2.22 -16.01
N GLY A 234 16.02 -1.28 -15.11
CA GLY A 234 17.11 -0.32 -15.27
C GLY A 234 16.74 0.97 -16.01
N ILE A 235 15.50 1.11 -16.49
CA ILE A 235 14.97 2.37 -17.02
C ILE A 235 14.66 3.33 -15.88
N GLN A 236 14.92 4.61 -16.09
CA GLN A 236 14.54 5.65 -15.15
C GLN A 236 13.03 5.90 -15.25
N VAL A 237 12.37 5.88 -14.10
CA VAL A 237 10.94 6.14 -13.96
C VAL A 237 10.66 7.37 -13.11
N ASP A 238 9.49 7.96 -13.33
CA ASP A 238 8.95 8.99 -12.45
C ASP A 238 8.33 8.39 -11.17
N ALA A 239 7.72 9.24 -10.33
CA ALA A 239 7.10 8.81 -9.08
C ALA A 239 5.88 7.89 -9.26
N SER A 240 5.38 7.74 -10.49
CA SER A 240 4.26 6.88 -10.87
C SER A 240 4.69 5.58 -11.53
N GLY A 241 5.99 5.29 -11.65
CA GLY A 241 6.50 4.07 -12.28
C GLY A 241 6.55 4.15 -13.81
N CYS A 242 6.27 5.32 -14.39
CA CYS A 242 6.28 5.51 -15.82
C CYS A 242 7.67 5.94 -16.32
N PRO A 243 8.15 5.41 -17.46
CA PRO A 243 9.38 5.87 -18.08
C PRO A 243 9.36 7.38 -18.30
N LEU A 244 10.52 8.02 -18.10
CA LEU A 244 10.66 9.45 -18.38
C LEU A 244 10.43 9.75 -19.87
N ASP A 245 9.74 10.86 -20.11
CA ASP A 245 9.49 11.48 -21.41
C ASP A 245 9.74 12.99 -21.19
N ARG A 246 10.97 13.42 -21.45
CA ARG A 246 11.49 14.73 -21.03
C ARG A 246 10.93 15.88 -21.86
N ASP A 247 10.67 15.67 -23.13
CA ASP A 247 10.14 16.70 -24.03
C ASP A 247 8.63 16.60 -24.26
N GLY A 248 8.01 15.50 -23.83
CA GLY A 248 6.56 15.32 -23.82
C GLY A 248 5.98 15.00 -25.20
N ASP A 249 6.76 14.42 -26.11
CA ASP A 249 6.29 14.03 -27.44
C ASP A 249 5.53 12.69 -27.46
N GLY A 250 5.51 11.99 -26.32
CA GLY A 250 4.85 10.71 -26.12
C GLY A 250 5.72 9.48 -26.44
N ILE A 251 7.02 9.67 -26.65
CA ILE A 251 8.04 8.62 -26.76
C ILE A 251 8.92 8.70 -25.52
N ALA A 252 9.08 7.58 -24.83
CA ALA A 252 9.94 7.56 -23.65
C ALA A 252 11.40 7.81 -24.03
N ASP A 253 12.15 8.53 -23.19
CA ASP A 253 13.54 8.94 -23.41
C ASP A 253 14.47 7.81 -23.87
N TYR A 254 14.23 6.57 -23.42
CA TYR A 254 15.04 5.41 -23.76
C TYR A 254 14.75 4.84 -25.16
N GLN A 255 13.67 5.30 -25.80
CA GLN A 255 13.22 4.96 -27.15
C GLN A 255 13.32 6.14 -28.11
N ASP A 256 13.66 7.32 -27.62
CA ASP A 256 13.71 8.57 -28.36
C ASP A 256 15.16 8.86 -28.84
N GLU A 257 15.31 9.14 -30.14
CA GLU A 257 16.59 9.58 -30.72
C GLU A 257 16.95 11.03 -30.36
N CYS A 258 15.94 11.84 -30.01
CA CYS A 258 16.03 13.27 -29.72
C CYS A 258 15.35 13.66 -28.39
N PRO A 259 15.74 13.07 -27.24
CA PRO A 259 14.97 13.08 -25.98
C PRO A 259 14.89 14.43 -25.22
N ASP A 260 15.29 15.52 -25.84
CA ASP A 260 15.23 16.87 -25.28
C ASP A 260 14.47 17.84 -26.21
N VAL A 261 13.96 17.37 -27.36
CA VAL A 261 13.28 18.18 -28.37
C VAL A 261 12.19 17.36 -29.03
N ALA A 262 10.94 17.72 -28.70
CA ALA A 262 9.77 16.98 -29.15
C ALA A 262 9.73 16.80 -30.68
N GLY A 263 9.44 15.57 -31.13
CA GLY A 263 9.43 15.25 -32.53
C GLY A 263 8.33 14.29 -32.96
N LEU A 264 8.50 13.75 -34.17
CA LEU A 264 7.51 12.88 -34.78
C LEU A 264 7.82 11.42 -34.47
N LYS A 265 6.79 10.65 -34.10
CA LYS A 265 6.90 9.19 -33.94
C LYS A 265 7.41 8.47 -35.19
N ALA A 266 7.10 8.98 -36.38
CA ALA A 266 7.62 8.42 -37.64
C ALA A 266 9.14 8.58 -37.79
N LEU A 267 9.73 9.52 -37.05
CA LEU A 267 11.13 9.90 -37.07
C LEU A 267 11.81 9.62 -35.71
N ASN A 268 11.31 8.63 -34.96
CA ASN A 268 11.84 8.22 -33.66
C ASN A 268 12.01 9.36 -32.65
N GLY A 269 11.07 10.32 -32.62
CA GLY A 269 11.06 11.43 -31.67
C GLY A 269 11.88 12.64 -32.08
N CYS A 270 12.47 12.62 -33.28
CA CYS A 270 13.18 13.79 -33.79
C CYS A 270 12.28 14.78 -34.57
N PRO A 271 12.58 16.09 -34.49
CA PRO A 271 11.84 17.12 -35.21
C PRO A 271 12.15 17.10 -36.71
N ASP A 272 11.18 17.55 -37.50
CA ASP A 272 11.22 17.77 -38.95
C ASP A 272 10.42 19.05 -39.21
N SER A 273 11.16 20.16 -39.35
CA SER A 273 10.63 21.52 -39.32
C SER A 273 9.91 21.91 -40.61
N ASP A 274 10.36 21.43 -41.76
CA ASP A 274 9.74 21.72 -43.06
C ASP A 274 8.79 20.61 -43.55
N GLY A 275 8.82 19.45 -42.90
CA GLY A 275 7.90 18.34 -43.13
C GLY A 275 8.23 17.54 -44.39
N ASP A 276 9.48 17.55 -44.84
CA ASP A 276 9.93 16.84 -46.04
C ASP A 276 10.19 15.34 -45.78
N GLY A 277 10.18 14.91 -44.52
CA GLY A 277 10.42 13.55 -44.06
C GLY A 277 11.86 13.26 -43.62
N VAL A 278 12.73 14.25 -43.59
CA VAL A 278 14.10 14.18 -43.08
C VAL A 278 14.20 14.99 -41.80
N THR A 279 14.77 14.40 -40.73
CA THR A 279 14.92 15.10 -39.45
C THR A 279 15.82 16.32 -39.59
N ASP A 280 15.56 17.40 -38.86
CA ASP A 280 16.34 18.65 -38.86
C ASP A 280 17.87 18.41 -38.73
N SER A 281 18.27 17.41 -37.94
CA SER A 281 19.68 17.07 -37.72
C SER A 281 20.40 16.46 -38.94
N LYS A 282 19.64 15.91 -39.89
CA LYS A 282 20.10 15.22 -41.10
C LYS A 282 19.75 15.99 -42.37
N ASP A 283 18.98 17.06 -42.25
CA ASP A 283 18.52 17.89 -43.35
C ASP A 283 19.56 18.96 -43.72
N MET A 284 19.94 18.99 -44.99
CA MET A 284 20.86 19.95 -45.58
C MET A 284 20.13 21.14 -46.24
N CYS A 285 18.82 21.06 -46.40
CA CYS A 285 17.96 22.00 -47.09
C CYS A 285 16.68 22.31 -46.25
N PRO A 286 16.81 22.99 -45.10
CA PRO A 286 15.79 23.13 -44.04
C PRO A 286 14.54 23.97 -44.38
N ASP A 287 14.38 24.36 -45.65
CA ASP A 287 13.30 25.19 -46.14
C ASP A 287 12.64 24.54 -47.39
N THR A 288 12.67 23.21 -47.48
CA THR A 288 12.08 22.51 -48.61
C THR A 288 10.56 22.70 -48.61
N PRO A 289 9.95 23.16 -49.72
CA PRO A 289 8.51 23.35 -49.76
C PRO A 289 7.75 22.04 -49.58
N ALA A 290 6.70 22.08 -48.75
CA ALA A 290 5.86 20.92 -48.47
C ALA A 290 5.36 20.21 -49.75
N GLY A 291 5.57 18.89 -49.82
CA GLY A 291 5.18 18.04 -50.94
C GLY A 291 6.20 17.96 -52.09
N VAL A 292 7.30 18.71 -52.03
CA VAL A 292 8.46 18.51 -52.90
C VAL A 292 9.13 17.18 -52.56
N LYS A 293 9.55 16.43 -53.58
CA LYS A 293 10.32 15.20 -53.36
C LYS A 293 11.76 15.57 -53.04
N VAL A 294 12.27 15.00 -51.96
CA VAL A 294 13.64 15.19 -51.50
C VAL A 294 14.47 13.93 -51.63
N ASP A 295 15.78 14.12 -51.65
CA ASP A 295 16.75 13.04 -51.47
C ASP A 295 16.91 12.66 -49.99
N ALA A 296 17.85 11.78 -49.68
CA ALA A 296 18.11 11.34 -48.30
C ALA A 296 18.71 12.44 -47.39
N LYS A 297 18.99 13.63 -47.93
CA LYS A 297 19.55 14.78 -47.22
C LYS A 297 18.54 15.93 -47.10
N GLY A 298 17.28 15.71 -47.45
CA GLY A 298 16.23 16.72 -47.39
C GLY A 298 16.30 17.76 -48.53
N CYS A 299 17.16 17.54 -49.53
CA CYS A 299 17.29 18.49 -50.62
C CYS A 299 16.39 18.14 -51.81
N PRO A 300 15.75 19.14 -52.46
CA PRO A 300 14.98 18.91 -53.66
C PRO A 300 15.81 18.20 -54.73
N ILE A 301 15.19 17.24 -55.41
CA ILE A 301 15.84 16.49 -56.48
C ILE A 301 16.19 17.45 -57.64
N ASP A 302 17.45 17.39 -58.08
CA ASP A 302 17.99 18.04 -59.28
C ASP A 302 18.65 16.94 -60.14
N ARG A 303 17.94 16.47 -61.16
CA ARG A 303 18.32 15.28 -61.93
C ARG A 303 19.48 15.52 -62.90
N ASP A 304 19.56 16.69 -63.49
CA ASP A 304 20.61 17.02 -64.47
C ASP A 304 21.77 17.82 -63.88
N GLY A 305 21.61 18.36 -62.67
CA GLY A 305 22.67 19.00 -61.89
C GLY A 305 22.98 20.41 -62.37
N ASP A 306 22.02 21.10 -62.99
CA ASP A 306 22.20 22.48 -63.47
C ASP A 306 22.02 23.56 -62.39
N GLY A 307 21.57 23.15 -61.19
CA GLY A 307 21.32 24.01 -60.05
C GLY A 307 19.88 24.52 -59.93
N VAL A 308 18.98 24.12 -60.83
CA VAL A 308 17.53 24.35 -60.75
C VAL A 308 16.86 23.02 -60.40
N ALA A 309 16.26 22.94 -59.20
CA ALA A 309 15.57 21.73 -58.79
C ALA A 309 14.43 21.34 -59.75
N ASP A 310 14.20 20.04 -59.93
CA ASP A 310 13.25 19.45 -60.88
C ASP A 310 11.84 20.07 -60.84
N TYR A 311 11.38 20.48 -59.66
CA TYR A 311 10.04 21.03 -59.47
C TYR A 311 9.92 22.49 -59.95
N LEU A 312 11.06 23.16 -60.16
CA LEU A 312 11.20 24.51 -60.73
C LEU A 312 11.74 24.48 -62.16
N ASP A 313 12.24 23.33 -62.61
CA ASP A 313 12.86 23.14 -63.90
C ASP A 313 11.85 22.74 -65.00
N LYS A 314 11.87 23.47 -66.12
CA LYS A 314 11.06 23.19 -67.31
C LYS A 314 11.65 22.12 -68.20
N CYS A 315 12.95 21.85 -68.07
CA CYS A 315 13.75 20.92 -68.84
C CYS A 315 14.56 19.96 -67.92
N PRO A 316 13.92 19.23 -66.98
CA PRO A 316 14.55 18.58 -65.82
C PRO A 316 15.43 17.35 -66.10
N ASP A 317 15.82 17.15 -67.35
CA ASP A 317 16.68 16.05 -67.80
C ASP A 317 17.81 16.57 -68.71
N VAL A 318 17.95 17.89 -68.88
CA VAL A 318 18.88 18.54 -69.80
C VAL A 318 19.42 19.83 -69.17
N VAL A 319 20.71 19.81 -68.83
CA VAL A 319 21.42 20.94 -68.23
C VAL A 319 21.12 22.26 -68.96
N GLY A 320 20.57 23.21 -68.22
CA GLY A 320 20.27 24.54 -68.71
C GLY A 320 20.81 25.66 -67.83
N VAL A 321 20.16 26.82 -67.90
CA VAL A 321 20.53 28.00 -67.10
C VAL A 321 19.36 28.48 -66.24
N PRO A 322 19.61 29.02 -65.04
CA PRO A 322 18.56 29.54 -64.16
C PRO A 322 17.68 30.62 -64.80
N LEU A 323 18.23 31.41 -65.74
CA LEU A 323 17.50 32.46 -66.47
C LEU A 323 16.26 31.91 -67.20
N PHE A 324 16.32 30.65 -67.64
CA PHE A 324 15.26 29.99 -68.41
C PHE A 324 14.56 28.85 -67.68
N ASN A 325 14.60 28.85 -66.33
CA ASN A 325 14.06 27.78 -65.50
C ASN A 325 14.65 26.41 -65.89
N GLY A 326 15.98 26.32 -65.97
CA GLY A 326 16.70 25.06 -66.22
C GLY A 326 16.69 24.57 -67.68
N CYS A 327 16.18 25.37 -68.63
CA CYS A 327 16.29 25.05 -70.06
C CYS A 327 17.59 25.61 -70.69
N PRO A 328 18.18 24.92 -71.68
CA PRO A 328 19.39 25.36 -72.38
C PRO A 328 19.16 26.59 -73.28
N ASP A 329 20.23 27.36 -73.45
CA ASP A 329 20.43 28.45 -74.42
C ASP A 329 21.81 28.22 -75.02
N THR A 330 21.83 27.46 -76.12
CA THR A 330 23.06 26.89 -76.68
C THR A 330 23.96 27.94 -77.33
N ASP A 331 23.38 28.98 -77.94
CA ASP A 331 24.12 30.05 -78.63
C ASP A 331 24.30 31.32 -77.77
N GLY A 332 23.60 31.41 -76.63
CA GLY A 332 23.71 32.49 -75.66
C GLY A 332 23.08 33.80 -76.14
N ASP A 333 22.14 33.75 -77.09
CA ASP A 333 21.49 34.94 -77.66
C ASP A 333 20.37 35.51 -76.76
N GLY A 334 20.03 34.80 -75.67
CA GLY A 334 18.99 35.17 -74.74
C GLY A 334 17.60 34.57 -75.04
N VAL A 335 17.51 33.64 -75.98
CA VAL A 335 16.30 32.86 -76.31
C VAL A 335 16.58 31.38 -76.01
N PRO A 336 15.82 30.72 -75.12
CA PRO A 336 16.07 29.32 -74.82
C PRO A 336 15.75 28.42 -76.02
N ASP A 337 16.49 27.32 -76.18
CA ASP A 337 16.47 26.45 -77.36
C ASP A 337 15.06 26.01 -77.78
N TYR A 338 14.17 25.74 -76.81
CA TYR A 338 12.78 25.31 -77.07
C TYR A 338 11.87 26.41 -77.64
N LYS A 339 12.33 27.67 -77.63
CA LYS A 339 11.67 28.84 -78.24
C LYS A 339 12.48 29.45 -79.38
N ASP A 340 13.71 29.00 -79.57
CA ASP A 340 14.57 29.52 -80.62
C ASP A 340 14.34 28.79 -81.96
N LYS A 341 14.26 29.57 -83.04
CA LYS A 341 14.16 29.07 -84.41
C LYS A 341 15.52 28.67 -84.97
N CYS A 342 16.61 29.21 -84.42
CA CYS A 342 17.97 28.99 -84.84
C CYS A 342 18.88 28.66 -83.63
N PRO A 343 18.68 27.53 -82.92
CA PRO A 343 19.31 27.24 -81.61
C PRO A 343 20.84 27.05 -81.60
N THR A 344 21.53 27.38 -82.69
CA THR A 344 22.95 27.11 -82.95
C THR A 344 23.56 28.16 -83.84
#